data_AF-A0A7S2J681-F1
#
_entry.id   AF-A0A7S2J681-F1
#
_cell.length_a   1.000
_cell.length_b   1.000
_cell.length_c   1.000
_cell.angle_alpha   90.00
_cell.angle_beta   90.00
_cell.angle_gamma   90.00
#
_symmetry.space_group_name_H-M   'P 1'
#
loop_
_entity.id
_entity.type
_entity.pdbx_description
1 polymer ?
#
loop_
_entity_poly.entity_id
_entity_poly.type
_entity_poly.pdbx_seq_one_letter_code
_entity_poly.pdbx_strand_id
1 'polypeptide(L)'
;AGFFKCILMCMHTESCPNIHTRELNPHLDTDGFPCYFNSEGCTMTADSCYAGVSSFGVSGTNGHCMAYGRNTLTSRGTGQQDYNRTMAGKIKDAIPNILTSGKKDWRTWVNLGRPSCDKPGKEYEVEALQDGSVTWREVERRPLRKPEGPFFIKGSFTDWKVEQMTIDTSVIGLNSFELEMGDTGEESFQIVYNLDDDMVFYPAEPQCRRKTVQILGPGKPPSQEDAWLIRGDPGTYYRVEFFVFESGARQTINWMAVKD
;
A
#
# COMPACT_ATOMS: atom_id res chain seq x y z
N ALA A 1 40.25 -2.04 11.06
CA ALA A 1 40.00 -2.09 9.60
C ALA A 1 39.38 -3.42 9.16
N GLY A 2 40.05 -4.56 9.36
CA GLY A 2 39.59 -5.86 8.84
C GLY A 2 38.17 -6.29 9.29
N PHE A 3 37.85 -6.17 10.58
CA PHE A 3 36.51 -6.55 11.06
C PHE A 3 35.39 -5.62 10.54
N PHE A 4 35.68 -4.34 10.34
CA PHE A 4 34.71 -3.40 9.76
C PHE A 4 34.37 -3.75 8.30
N LYS A 5 35.36 -4.23 7.53
CA LYS A 5 35.13 -4.82 6.19
C LYS A 5 34.18 -6.01 6.29
N CYS A 6 34.39 -6.92 7.23
CA CYS A 6 33.49 -8.07 7.44
C CYS A 6 32.05 -7.64 7.75
N ILE A 7 31.86 -6.62 8.60
CA ILE A 7 30.52 -6.07 8.90
C ILE A 7 29.86 -5.54 7.63
N LEU A 8 30.56 -4.73 6.83
CA LEU A 8 30.02 -4.21 5.57
C LEU A 8 29.70 -5.33 4.58
N MET A 9 30.57 -6.33 4.46
CA MET A 9 30.32 -7.51 3.63
C MET A 9 29.04 -8.25 4.05
N CYS A 10 28.77 -8.37 5.35
CA CYS A 10 27.52 -8.95 5.85
C CYS A 10 26.30 -8.06 5.59
N MET A 11 26.42 -6.74 5.77
CA MET A 11 25.33 -5.79 5.55
C MET A 11 24.89 -5.74 4.09
N HIS A 12 25.83 -5.87 3.15
CA HIS A 12 25.59 -5.87 1.70
C HIS A 12 25.39 -7.28 1.14
N THR A 13 25.72 -8.34 1.89
CA THR A 13 25.86 -9.72 1.39
C THR A 13 26.80 -9.83 0.19
N GLU A 14 27.89 -9.08 0.18
CA GLU A 14 28.84 -9.02 -0.94
C GLU A 14 30.28 -9.18 -0.44
N SER A 15 31.12 -9.82 -1.25
CA SER A 15 32.55 -9.92 -1.00
C SER A 15 33.32 -8.86 -1.79
N CYS A 16 34.31 -8.23 -1.15
CA CYS A 16 35.13 -7.23 -1.82
C CYS A 16 36.33 -7.88 -2.53
N PRO A 17 36.72 -7.39 -3.72
CA PRO A 17 37.86 -7.90 -4.48
C PRO A 17 39.20 -7.71 -3.74
N ASN A 18 40.15 -8.60 -4.02
CA ASN A 18 41.57 -8.35 -3.73
C ASN A 18 42.23 -7.63 -4.91
N ILE A 19 42.63 -6.37 -4.68
CA ILE A 19 43.11 -5.45 -5.72
C ILE A 19 44.49 -5.81 -6.32
N HIS A 20 45.27 -6.68 -5.67
CA HIS A 20 46.63 -7.03 -6.07
C HIS A 20 46.81 -8.54 -6.31
N THR A 21 45.72 -9.25 -6.59
CA THR A 21 45.73 -10.70 -6.83
C THR A 21 45.48 -10.96 -8.32
N ARG A 22 46.52 -10.77 -9.14
CA ARG A 22 46.49 -11.12 -10.59
C ARG A 22 46.95 -12.55 -10.84
N GLU A 23 47.93 -13.00 -10.07
CA GLU A 23 48.50 -14.34 -10.11
C GLU A 23 48.69 -14.80 -8.67
N LEU A 24 48.42 -16.08 -8.40
CA LEU A 24 48.62 -16.65 -7.06
C LEU A 24 50.10 -16.95 -6.86
N ASN A 25 50.55 -16.84 -5.61
CA ASN A 25 51.93 -17.19 -5.27
C ASN A 25 52.14 -18.70 -5.51
N PRO A 26 53.13 -19.11 -6.33
CA PRO A 26 53.37 -20.52 -6.67
C PRO A 26 53.79 -21.37 -5.46
N HIS A 27 54.20 -20.74 -4.36
CA HIS A 27 54.52 -21.41 -3.11
C HIS A 27 53.29 -21.65 -2.21
N LEU A 28 52.10 -21.15 -2.58
CA LEU A 28 50.87 -21.46 -1.87
C LEU A 28 50.31 -22.79 -2.39
N ASP A 29 50.15 -23.75 -1.48
CA ASP A 29 49.37 -24.94 -1.74
C ASP A 29 47.89 -24.61 -1.58
N THR A 30 47.18 -24.56 -2.71
CA THR A 30 45.74 -24.30 -2.75
C THR A 30 44.93 -25.58 -2.92
N ASP A 31 45.58 -26.72 -3.19
CA ASP A 31 44.87 -27.96 -3.43
C ASP A 31 44.20 -28.45 -2.14
N GLY A 32 42.93 -28.82 -2.22
CA GLY A 32 42.13 -29.20 -1.05
C GLY A 32 41.76 -28.08 -0.07
N PHE A 33 42.16 -26.82 -0.29
CA PHE A 33 41.72 -25.72 0.57
C PHE A 33 40.35 -25.18 0.10
N PRO A 34 39.29 -25.23 0.94
CA PRO A 34 37.93 -24.88 0.53
C PRO A 34 37.73 -23.35 0.50
N CYS A 35 38.56 -22.63 -0.26
CA CYS A 35 38.42 -21.19 -0.45
C CYS A 35 38.65 -20.80 -1.92
N TYR A 36 38.03 -19.69 -2.31
CA TYR A 36 38.33 -19.02 -3.57
C TYR A 36 39.03 -17.69 -3.27
N PHE A 37 40.12 -17.43 -3.98
CA PHE A 37 40.82 -16.15 -3.91
C PHE A 37 40.14 -15.14 -4.83
N ASN A 38 39.24 -14.34 -4.29
CA ASN A 38 38.45 -13.41 -5.09
C ASN A 38 39.30 -12.21 -5.57
N SER A 39 39.43 -12.05 -6.89
CA SER A 39 40.02 -10.89 -7.56
C SER A 39 38.96 -9.85 -7.96
N GLU A 40 37.69 -10.24 -7.99
CA GLU A 40 36.53 -9.41 -8.30
C GLU A 40 35.50 -9.39 -7.16
N GLY A 41 34.55 -8.46 -7.22
CA GLY A 41 33.46 -8.38 -6.25
C GLY A 41 32.42 -9.45 -6.51
N CYS A 42 32.23 -10.37 -5.57
CA CYS A 42 31.26 -11.47 -5.72
C CYS A 42 30.08 -11.30 -4.76
N THR A 43 28.88 -11.52 -5.28
CA THR A 43 27.65 -11.55 -4.50
C THR A 43 27.46 -12.96 -3.91
N MET A 44 27.32 -13.06 -2.57
CA MET A 44 26.92 -14.29 -1.85
C MET A 44 25.59 -14.89 -2.36
N THR A 45 25.33 -16.19 -2.22
CA THR A 45 24.07 -16.77 -2.74
C THR A 45 22.83 -16.44 -1.88
N ALA A 46 23.01 -16.35 -0.56
CA ALA A 46 21.93 -16.11 0.38
C ALA A 46 21.81 -14.63 0.78
N ASP A 47 20.64 -14.23 1.27
CA ASP A 47 20.36 -12.90 1.84
C ASP A 47 20.91 -12.73 3.28
N SER A 48 21.78 -13.65 3.68
CA SER A 48 22.62 -13.56 4.86
C SER A 48 23.97 -14.20 4.58
N CYS A 49 25.01 -13.73 5.25
CA CYS A 49 26.32 -14.36 5.14
C CYS A 49 27.13 -14.27 6.43
N TYR A 50 28.17 -15.10 6.48
CA TYR A 50 29.22 -15.05 7.50
C TYR A 50 30.47 -14.44 6.87
N ALA A 51 31.15 -13.57 7.61
CA ALA A 51 32.45 -13.02 7.21
C ALA A 51 33.41 -13.06 8.39
N GLY A 52 34.60 -13.62 8.18
CA GLY A 52 35.64 -13.78 9.21
C GLY A 52 36.85 -12.89 8.95
N VAL A 53 37.53 -12.51 10.03
CA VAL A 53 38.84 -11.86 9.97
C VAL A 53 39.80 -12.57 10.92
N SER A 54 40.98 -12.89 10.42
CA SER A 54 42.12 -13.34 11.22
C SER A 54 43.16 -12.22 11.31
N SER A 55 43.74 -12.04 12.48
CA SER A 55 44.82 -11.08 12.73
C SER A 55 45.95 -11.77 13.48
N PHE A 56 47.15 -11.72 12.91
CA PHE A 56 48.35 -12.34 13.46
C PHE A 56 49.35 -11.23 13.83
N GLY A 57 49.60 -11.04 15.13
CA GLY A 57 50.52 -10.03 15.63
C GLY A 57 51.97 -10.47 15.51
N VAL A 58 52.87 -9.53 15.25
CA VAL A 58 54.32 -9.79 15.10
C VAL A 58 54.93 -10.46 16.34
N SER A 59 54.39 -10.17 17.53
CA SER A 59 54.83 -10.77 18.81
C SER A 59 54.24 -12.17 19.07
N GLY A 60 53.42 -12.71 18.16
CA GLY A 60 52.77 -14.01 18.29
C GLY A 60 51.35 -13.99 18.87
N THR A 61 50.80 -12.84 19.23
CA THR A 61 49.40 -12.73 19.69
C THR A 61 48.45 -12.81 18.50
N ASN A 62 47.58 -13.82 18.50
CA ASN A 62 46.67 -14.11 17.40
C ASN A 62 45.20 -13.91 17.83
N GLY A 63 44.36 -13.46 16.90
CA GLY A 63 42.92 -13.31 17.13
C GLY A 63 42.11 -13.61 15.86
N HIS A 64 40.95 -14.22 16.03
CA HIS A 64 40.01 -14.51 14.96
C HIS A 64 38.60 -14.10 15.40
N CYS A 65 37.87 -13.42 14.52
CA CYS A 65 36.51 -12.97 14.76
C CYS A 65 35.64 -13.29 13.54
N MET A 66 34.38 -13.66 13.79
CA MET A 66 33.36 -13.86 12.77
C MET A 66 32.19 -12.90 12.98
N ALA A 67 31.64 -12.40 11.88
CA ALA A 67 30.40 -11.65 11.82
C ALA A 67 29.36 -12.46 11.05
N TYR A 68 28.10 -12.36 11.50
CA TYR A 68 26.93 -12.88 10.80
C TYR A 68 25.92 -11.75 10.66
N GLY A 69 25.29 -11.64 9.51
CA GLY A 69 24.23 -10.66 9.29
C GLY A 69 23.35 -11.02 8.11
N ARG A 70 22.13 -10.48 8.13
CA ARG A 70 21.27 -10.41 6.95
C ARG A 70 21.59 -9.17 6.14
N ASN A 71 21.24 -9.20 4.87
CA ASN A 71 21.26 -8.03 4.02
C ASN A 71 20.41 -6.92 4.64
N THR A 72 21.05 -5.78 4.86
CA THR A 72 20.41 -4.57 5.42
C THR A 72 20.64 -3.37 4.52
N LEU A 73 21.57 -3.47 3.58
CA LEU A 73 21.92 -2.43 2.61
C LEU A 73 21.73 -2.97 1.20
N THR A 74 20.70 -2.45 0.53
CA THR A 74 20.19 -2.95 -0.75
C THR A 74 21.17 -2.67 -1.90
N SER A 75 22.13 -3.56 -2.08
CA SER A 75 22.95 -3.65 -3.30
C SER A 75 22.36 -4.67 -4.28
N ARG A 76 21.60 -5.63 -3.74
CA ARG A 76 20.68 -6.50 -4.49
C ARG A 76 19.26 -6.00 -4.30
N GLY A 77 18.71 -5.36 -5.32
CA GLY A 77 17.33 -4.93 -5.29
C GLY A 77 16.37 -6.12 -5.30
N THR A 78 16.07 -6.73 -4.16
CA THR A 78 14.87 -7.57 -3.96
C THR A 78 14.55 -7.69 -2.48
N GLY A 79 13.79 -6.72 -1.98
CA GLY A 79 13.11 -6.76 -0.69
C GLY A 79 12.29 -5.50 -0.67
N GLN A 80 10.99 -5.62 -0.98
CA GLN A 80 10.05 -4.52 -1.11
C GLN A 80 10.42 -3.41 -0.12
N GLN A 81 10.90 -2.26 -0.62
CA GLN A 81 10.83 -1.07 0.22
C GLN A 81 9.36 -0.97 0.57
N ASP A 82 9.05 -1.14 1.85
CA ASP A 82 7.70 -0.91 2.35
C ASP A 82 7.38 0.53 1.97
N TYR A 83 6.63 0.66 0.87
CA TYR A 83 6.34 1.94 0.26
C TYR A 83 5.70 2.86 1.28
N ASN A 84 4.85 2.31 2.15
CA ASN A 84 4.21 3.05 3.22
C ASN A 84 5.23 3.53 4.24
N ARG A 85 6.19 2.69 4.65
CA ARG A 85 7.25 3.09 5.57
C ARG A 85 8.18 4.15 4.96
N THR A 86 8.60 3.99 3.71
CA THR A 86 9.45 4.96 3.01
C THR A 86 8.72 6.29 2.79
N MET A 87 7.44 6.23 2.37
CA MET A 87 6.60 7.41 2.20
C MET A 87 6.34 8.12 3.53
N ALA A 88 6.01 7.39 4.59
CA ALA A 88 5.83 7.94 5.93
C ALA A 88 7.11 8.59 6.46
N GLY A 89 8.28 7.99 6.20
CA GLY A 89 9.58 8.58 6.51
C GLY A 89 9.80 9.91 5.77
N LYS A 90 9.56 9.93 4.45
CA LYS A 90 9.67 11.15 3.64
C LYS A 90 8.70 12.25 4.08
N ILE A 91 7.47 11.89 4.41
CA ILE A 91 6.45 12.81 4.95
C ILE A 91 6.90 13.39 6.29
N LYS A 92 7.49 12.57 7.17
CA LYS A 92 7.98 13.00 8.48
C LYS A 92 9.11 14.01 8.37
N ASP A 93 9.99 13.83 7.39
CA ASP A 93 11.19 14.64 7.18
C ASP A 93 10.96 15.81 6.20
N ALA A 94 9.74 15.96 5.68
CA ALA A 94 9.39 17.01 4.72
C ALA A 94 9.40 18.40 5.35
N ILE A 95 9.72 19.40 4.52
CA ILE A 95 9.74 20.81 4.91
C ILE A 95 8.29 21.24 5.23
N PRO A 96 8.03 21.88 6.39
CA PRO A 96 6.70 22.34 6.75
C PRO A 96 6.25 23.43 5.78
N ASN A 97 5.03 23.31 5.26
CA ASN A 97 4.43 24.37 4.46
C ASN A 97 3.94 25.50 5.39
N ILE A 98 4.43 26.73 5.17
CA ILE A 98 4.06 27.92 5.95
C ILE A 98 3.41 28.91 4.99
N LEU A 99 2.12 29.18 5.18
CA LEU A 99 1.42 30.21 4.42
C LEU A 99 1.73 31.58 5.05
N THR A 100 2.40 32.43 4.28
CA THR A 100 2.65 33.82 4.64
C THR A 100 1.58 34.70 4.01
N SER A 101 0.90 35.55 4.80
CA SER A 101 -0.24 36.35 4.30
C SER A 101 0.18 37.54 3.41
N GLY A 102 1.34 37.49 2.75
CA GLY A 102 1.94 38.58 1.97
C GLY A 102 2.40 39.80 2.79
N LYS A 103 2.07 39.88 4.08
CA LYS A 103 2.52 40.92 5.01
C LYS A 103 3.70 40.39 5.83
N LYS A 104 4.68 41.24 6.14
CA LYS A 104 5.82 40.95 7.05
C LYS A 104 5.40 40.74 8.51
N ASP A 105 4.12 40.51 8.79
CA ASP A 105 3.64 40.21 10.12
C ASP A 105 3.61 38.69 10.31
N TRP A 106 4.55 38.17 11.09
CA TRP A 106 4.65 36.74 11.37
C TRP A 106 3.44 36.20 12.15
N ARG A 107 2.68 37.07 12.81
CA ARG A 107 1.47 36.69 13.55
C ARG A 107 0.33 36.21 12.67
N THR A 108 0.35 36.56 11.38
CA THR A 108 -0.67 36.13 10.41
C THR A 108 -0.24 34.87 9.63
N TRP A 109 0.92 34.31 9.95
CA TRP A 109 1.42 33.12 9.27
C TRP A 109 0.72 31.88 9.81
N VAL A 110 0.33 30.99 8.90
CA VAL A 110 -0.32 29.74 9.25
C VAL A 110 0.67 28.60 8.98
N ASN A 111 1.02 27.87 10.04
CA ASN A 111 1.83 26.66 9.94
C ASN A 111 0.94 25.49 9.52
N LEU A 112 1.06 25.07 8.26
CA LEU A 112 0.41 23.87 7.73
C LEU A 112 1.36 22.65 7.78
N GLY A 113 2.54 22.80 8.38
CA GLY A 113 3.46 21.71 8.62
C GLY A 113 2.99 20.74 9.70
N ARG A 114 3.86 19.81 10.05
CA ARG A 114 3.54 18.74 11.01
C ARG A 114 3.03 19.32 12.35
N PRO A 115 1.86 18.88 12.83
CA PRO A 115 1.30 19.34 14.09
C PRO A 115 2.12 18.82 15.27
N SER A 116 2.07 19.55 16.39
CA SER A 116 2.62 19.06 17.65
C SER A 116 1.83 17.83 18.09
N CYS A 117 2.50 16.68 18.19
CA CYS A 117 1.86 15.38 18.41
C CYS A 117 1.49 15.16 19.90
N ASP A 118 1.07 16.21 20.60
CA ASP A 118 1.01 16.24 22.07
C ASP A 118 -0.19 15.49 22.66
N LYS A 119 -1.16 15.09 21.82
CA LYS A 119 -2.35 14.37 22.24
C LYS A 119 -2.54 13.11 21.39
N PRO A 120 -2.44 11.91 21.97
CA PRO A 120 -2.77 10.67 21.27
C PRO A 120 -4.25 10.65 20.88
N GLY A 121 -4.57 10.03 19.73
CA GLY A 121 -5.94 9.86 19.24
C GLY A 121 -6.44 10.91 18.25
N LYS A 122 -5.62 11.91 17.90
CA LYS A 122 -5.92 12.84 16.79
C LYS A 122 -5.49 12.24 15.45
N GLU A 123 -6.32 12.41 14.44
CA GLU A 123 -6.02 12.01 13.06
C GLU A 123 -5.81 13.22 12.18
N TYR A 124 -4.94 13.07 11.19
CA TYR A 124 -4.55 14.14 10.29
C TYR A 124 -4.56 13.64 8.84
N GLU A 125 -5.13 14.46 7.96
CA GLU A 125 -4.96 14.32 6.53
C GLU A 125 -3.65 14.97 6.13
N VAL A 126 -2.87 14.28 5.30
CA VAL A 126 -1.54 14.70 4.89
C VAL A 126 -1.47 14.75 3.37
N GLU A 127 -1.21 15.94 2.83
CA GLU A 127 -1.12 16.19 1.39
C GLU A 127 0.31 16.57 1.02
N ALA A 128 0.94 15.77 0.16
CA ALA A 128 2.24 16.08 -0.42
C ALA A 128 2.06 16.89 -1.72
N LEU A 129 2.62 18.09 -1.75
CA LEU A 129 2.52 19.02 -2.88
C LEU A 129 3.63 18.76 -3.91
N GLN A 130 3.41 19.22 -5.14
CA GLN A 130 4.37 19.04 -6.24
C GLN A 130 5.73 19.70 -5.99
N ASP A 131 5.77 20.74 -5.15
CA ASP A 131 7.00 21.43 -4.75
C ASP A 131 7.79 20.68 -3.66
N GLY A 132 7.31 19.52 -3.22
CA GLY A 132 7.94 18.69 -2.18
C GLY A 132 7.59 19.10 -0.75
N SER A 133 6.78 20.15 -0.55
CA SER A 133 6.24 20.50 0.77
C SER A 133 5.07 19.61 1.15
N VAL A 134 4.77 19.53 2.45
CA VAL A 134 3.67 18.72 2.97
C VAL A 134 2.76 19.58 3.84
N THR A 135 1.45 19.45 3.62
CA THR A 135 0.43 20.05 4.48
C THR A 135 -0.24 19.00 5.36
N TRP A 136 -0.55 19.40 6.61
CA TRP A 136 -1.24 18.58 7.60
C TRP A 136 -2.51 19.30 8.01
N ARG A 137 -3.65 18.59 7.98
CA ARG A 137 -4.95 19.11 8.42
C ARG A 137 -5.54 18.15 9.44
N GLU A 138 -5.93 18.67 10.61
CA GLU A 138 -6.61 17.84 11.61
C GLU A 138 -7.95 17.38 11.05
N VAL A 139 -8.16 16.06 11.03
CA VAL A 139 -9.43 15.47 10.63
C VAL A 139 -10.27 15.34 11.88
N GLU A 140 -11.31 16.16 11.99
CA GLU A 140 -12.39 15.86 12.92
C GLU A 140 -13.11 14.62 12.41
N ARG A 141 -12.82 13.45 13.00
CA ARG A 141 -13.67 12.27 12.82
C ARG A 141 -15.03 12.59 13.40
N ARG A 142 -15.96 13.02 12.55
CA ARG A 142 -17.38 12.90 12.87
C ARG A 142 -17.63 11.41 13.12
N PRO A 143 -18.26 11.03 14.25
CA PRO A 143 -18.59 9.65 14.49
C PRO A 143 -19.35 9.12 13.28
N LEU A 144 -18.95 7.94 12.79
CA LEU A 144 -19.60 7.29 11.66
C LEU A 144 -21.08 7.11 12.02
N ARG A 145 -21.94 7.91 11.40
CA ARG A 145 -23.39 7.76 11.54
C ARG A 145 -23.85 6.69 10.57
N LYS A 146 -24.67 5.78 11.07
CA LYS A 146 -25.41 4.83 10.22
C LYS A 146 -26.21 5.67 9.23
N PRO A 147 -26.15 5.40 7.91
CA PRO A 147 -27.02 6.06 6.96
C PRO A 147 -28.49 5.96 7.40
N GLU A 148 -29.20 7.08 7.44
CA GLU A 148 -30.63 7.16 7.77
C GLU A 148 -31.47 6.69 6.56
N GLY A 149 -31.34 5.42 6.17
CA GLY A 149 -32.13 4.88 5.07
C GLY A 149 -31.77 3.47 4.63
N PRO A 150 -32.75 2.64 4.21
CA PRO A 150 -32.47 1.39 3.50
C PRO A 150 -31.90 1.65 2.11
N PHE A 151 -30.97 0.77 1.70
CA PHE A 151 -30.47 0.72 0.32
C PHE A 151 -31.15 -0.40 -0.44
N PHE A 152 -31.30 -0.17 -1.73
CA PHE A 152 -31.93 -1.07 -2.67
C PHE A 152 -31.01 -1.24 -3.87
N ILE A 153 -31.23 -2.29 -4.65
CA ILE A 153 -30.51 -2.57 -5.89
C ILE A 153 -31.53 -2.70 -7.02
N LYS A 154 -31.16 -2.25 -8.21
CA LYS A 154 -31.89 -2.52 -9.44
C LYS A 154 -30.90 -2.89 -10.54
N GLY A 155 -31.26 -3.83 -11.39
CA GLY A 155 -30.35 -4.31 -12.43
C GLY A 155 -31.04 -5.22 -13.43
N SER A 156 -30.27 -5.74 -14.39
CA SER A 156 -30.81 -6.66 -15.40
C SER A 156 -31.43 -7.93 -14.79
N PHE A 157 -30.87 -8.45 -13.71
CA PHE A 157 -31.39 -9.63 -12.98
C PHE A 157 -32.73 -9.38 -12.25
N THR A 158 -33.12 -8.12 -12.01
CA THR A 158 -34.43 -7.77 -11.44
C THR A 158 -35.39 -7.17 -12.47
N ASP A 159 -35.07 -7.24 -13.77
CA ASP A 159 -35.79 -6.49 -14.81
C ASP A 159 -35.89 -4.99 -14.46
N TRP A 160 -34.80 -4.46 -13.88
CA TRP A 160 -34.64 -3.10 -13.39
C TRP A 160 -35.66 -2.64 -12.33
N LYS A 161 -36.34 -3.59 -11.69
CA LYS A 161 -37.17 -3.35 -10.50
C LYS A 161 -36.29 -3.18 -9.28
N VAL A 162 -36.75 -2.36 -8.36
CA VAL A 162 -36.02 -2.04 -7.12
C VAL A 162 -36.25 -3.15 -6.10
N GLU A 163 -35.17 -3.77 -5.64
CA GLU A 163 -35.18 -4.81 -4.61
C GLU A 163 -34.34 -4.41 -3.40
N GLN A 164 -34.77 -4.82 -2.20
CA GLN A 164 -34.14 -4.39 -0.96
C GLN A 164 -32.83 -5.13 -0.70
N MET A 165 -31.77 -4.38 -0.35
CA MET A 165 -30.53 -4.97 0.13
C MET A 165 -30.63 -5.38 1.60
N THR A 166 -29.91 -6.44 1.96
CA THR A 166 -29.78 -6.91 3.34
C THR A 166 -28.74 -6.08 4.08
N ILE A 167 -29.09 -5.53 5.24
CA ILE A 167 -28.16 -4.80 6.09
C ILE A 167 -27.30 -5.80 6.87
N ASP A 168 -25.98 -5.66 6.79
CA ASP A 168 -25.07 -6.45 7.63
C ASP A 168 -25.08 -5.91 9.07
N THR A 169 -25.39 -6.78 10.03
CA THR A 169 -25.46 -6.40 11.45
C THR A 169 -24.10 -6.36 12.14
N SER A 170 -23.08 -6.99 11.54
CA SER A 170 -21.71 -7.04 12.06
C SER A 170 -20.85 -5.87 11.58
N VAL A 171 -21.13 -5.35 10.38
CA VAL A 171 -20.40 -4.23 9.78
C VAL A 171 -21.33 -3.05 9.53
N ILE A 172 -21.22 -2.01 10.37
CA ILE A 172 -22.02 -0.79 10.25
C ILE A 172 -21.80 -0.14 8.88
N GLY A 173 -22.88 0.11 8.14
CA GLY A 173 -22.86 0.77 6.84
C GLY A 173 -22.69 -0.18 5.64
N LEU A 174 -22.52 -1.48 5.89
CA LEU A 174 -22.49 -2.50 4.84
C LEU A 174 -23.90 -3.01 4.51
N ASN A 175 -24.23 -3.00 3.23
CA ASN A 175 -25.44 -3.58 2.68
C ASN A 175 -25.03 -4.60 1.62
N SER A 176 -25.68 -5.75 1.60
CA SER A 176 -25.38 -6.78 0.61
C SER A 176 -26.62 -7.33 -0.08
N PHE A 177 -26.44 -7.76 -1.32
CA PHE A 177 -27.46 -8.41 -2.12
C PHE A 177 -26.82 -9.58 -2.88
N GLU A 178 -27.50 -10.72 -2.92
CA GLU A 178 -27.05 -11.88 -3.68
C GLU A 178 -27.89 -12.02 -4.94
N LEU A 179 -27.22 -12.11 -6.08
CA LEU A 179 -27.84 -12.32 -7.38
C LEU A 179 -27.29 -13.57 -8.03
N GLU A 180 -28.13 -14.23 -8.82
CA GLU A 180 -27.74 -15.35 -9.68
C GLU A 180 -27.37 -14.82 -11.06
N MET A 181 -26.24 -15.26 -11.62
CA MET A 181 -25.81 -14.87 -12.96
C MET A 181 -26.71 -15.50 -14.02
N GLY A 182 -27.34 -14.69 -14.87
CA GLY A 182 -28.17 -15.19 -15.98
C GLY A 182 -27.40 -15.87 -17.12
N ASP A 183 -28.14 -16.41 -18.09
CA ASP A 183 -27.60 -17.17 -19.23
C ASP A 183 -26.64 -16.36 -20.13
N THR A 184 -26.72 -15.04 -20.08
CA THR A 184 -25.83 -14.13 -20.83
C THR A 184 -24.42 -14.09 -20.25
N GLY A 185 -24.23 -14.48 -18.99
CA GLY A 185 -22.98 -14.33 -18.25
C GLY A 185 -22.62 -12.87 -17.93
N GLU A 186 -23.53 -11.93 -18.15
CA GLU A 186 -23.34 -10.50 -17.90
C GLU A 186 -24.57 -9.90 -17.21
N GLU A 187 -24.35 -9.26 -16.06
CA GLU A 187 -25.40 -8.61 -15.26
C GLU A 187 -24.98 -7.19 -14.87
N SER A 188 -25.89 -6.23 -15.07
CA SER A 188 -25.67 -4.81 -14.78
C SER A 188 -26.52 -4.34 -13.61
N PHE A 189 -26.02 -3.39 -12.80
CA PHE A 189 -26.75 -2.90 -11.64
C PHE A 189 -26.41 -1.47 -11.21
N GLN A 190 -27.35 -0.88 -10.46
CA GLN A 190 -27.26 0.40 -9.77
C GLN A 190 -27.79 0.26 -8.34
N ILE A 191 -27.36 1.14 -7.43
CA ILE A 191 -27.84 1.15 -6.04
C ILE A 191 -28.79 2.33 -5.84
N VAL A 192 -29.96 2.09 -5.27
CA VAL A 192 -31.00 3.10 -5.05
C VAL A 192 -31.10 3.40 -3.55
N TYR A 193 -31.22 4.68 -3.20
CA TYR A 193 -31.40 5.14 -1.84
C TYR A 193 -32.87 5.44 -1.54
N ASN A 194 -33.40 4.96 -0.42
CA ASN A 194 -34.73 5.32 0.07
C ASN A 194 -35.90 5.11 -0.91
N LEU A 195 -35.81 4.10 -1.80
CA LEU A 195 -36.81 3.84 -2.86
C LEU A 195 -37.07 5.04 -3.80
N ASP A 196 -36.11 5.97 -3.90
CA ASP A 196 -36.22 7.14 -4.75
C ASP A 196 -35.39 6.94 -6.03
N ASP A 197 -36.07 6.85 -7.18
CA ASP A 197 -35.46 6.63 -8.49
C ASP A 197 -34.56 7.78 -8.96
N ASP A 198 -34.63 8.95 -8.34
CA ASP A 198 -33.72 10.07 -8.57
C ASP A 198 -32.53 10.08 -7.59
N MET A 199 -32.49 9.16 -6.61
CA MET A 199 -31.41 9.03 -5.61
C MET A 199 -30.61 7.74 -5.83
N VAL A 200 -29.89 7.69 -6.95
CA VAL A 200 -29.15 6.50 -7.39
C VAL A 200 -27.64 6.70 -7.26
N PHE A 201 -26.94 5.66 -6.83
CA PHE A 201 -25.49 5.55 -6.93
C PHE A 201 -25.11 4.73 -8.15
N TYR A 202 -24.15 5.25 -8.91
CA TYR A 202 -23.71 4.68 -10.18
C TYR A 202 -22.21 4.96 -10.40
N PRO A 203 -21.52 4.17 -11.24
CA PRO A 203 -20.13 4.44 -11.59
C PRO A 203 -19.97 5.69 -12.45
N ALA A 204 -18.81 6.36 -12.35
CA ALA A 204 -18.46 7.47 -13.23
C ALA A 204 -18.25 7.09 -14.72
N GLU A 205 -18.21 5.79 -15.03
CA GLU A 205 -18.08 5.24 -16.38
C GLU A 205 -19.28 4.31 -16.65
N PRO A 206 -19.88 4.32 -17.85
CA PRO A 206 -20.95 3.40 -18.20
C PRO A 206 -20.43 1.96 -18.38
N GLN A 207 -21.29 0.97 -18.14
CA GLN A 207 -20.99 -0.47 -18.23
C GLN A 207 -19.70 -0.84 -17.49
N CYS A 208 -19.54 -0.32 -16.28
CA CYS A 208 -18.27 -0.31 -15.56
C CYS A 208 -17.98 -1.63 -14.87
N ARG A 209 -16.92 -2.30 -15.31
CA ARG A 209 -16.43 -3.56 -14.73
C ARG A 209 -15.47 -3.37 -13.54
N ARG A 210 -15.15 -2.12 -13.19
CA ARG A 210 -14.10 -1.77 -12.22
C ARG A 210 -14.72 -1.33 -10.90
N LYS A 211 -14.29 -1.97 -9.81
CA LYS A 211 -14.73 -1.66 -8.44
C LYS A 211 -14.13 -0.37 -7.86
N THR A 212 -13.07 0.14 -8.48
CA THR A 212 -12.27 1.27 -7.98
C THR A 212 -12.63 2.60 -8.63
N VAL A 213 -13.54 2.61 -9.59
CA VAL A 213 -13.99 3.85 -10.25
C VAL A 213 -14.81 4.66 -9.24
N GLN A 214 -14.74 5.99 -9.35
CA GLN A 214 -15.50 6.88 -8.50
C GLN A 214 -16.99 6.53 -8.55
N ILE A 215 -17.60 6.43 -7.37
CA ILE A 215 -19.04 6.28 -7.21
C ILE A 215 -19.64 7.69 -7.26
N LEU A 216 -20.54 7.91 -8.22
CA LEU A 216 -21.34 9.12 -8.35
C LEU A 216 -22.68 8.93 -7.66
N GLY A 217 -23.32 10.05 -7.31
CA GLY A 217 -24.60 10.07 -6.60
C GLY A 217 -24.47 10.23 -5.08
N PRO A 218 -25.59 10.16 -4.34
CA PRO A 218 -26.92 9.82 -4.84
C PRO A 218 -27.46 10.93 -5.77
N GLY A 219 -27.97 10.54 -6.93
CA GLY A 219 -28.54 11.45 -7.92
C GLY A 219 -29.06 10.71 -9.15
N LYS A 220 -29.73 11.43 -10.05
CA LYS A 220 -30.28 10.84 -11.27
C LYS A 220 -29.14 10.45 -12.23
N PRO A 221 -29.02 9.18 -12.65
CA PRO A 221 -28.02 8.76 -13.61
C PRO A 221 -28.36 9.33 -15.01
N PRO A 222 -27.35 9.67 -15.84
CA PRO A 222 -27.59 10.15 -17.20
C PRO A 222 -28.36 9.13 -18.07
N SER A 223 -28.06 7.85 -17.89
CA SER A 223 -28.66 6.74 -18.61
C SER A 223 -28.71 5.47 -17.75
N GLN A 224 -29.40 4.45 -18.25
CA GLN A 224 -29.40 3.11 -17.67
C GLN A 224 -28.07 2.37 -17.88
N GLU A 225 -27.24 2.83 -18.83
CA GLU A 225 -25.91 2.27 -19.08
C GLU A 225 -24.88 2.72 -18.04
N ASP A 226 -25.17 3.77 -17.27
CA ASP A 226 -24.37 4.22 -16.12
C ASP A 226 -24.55 3.24 -14.95
N ALA A 227 -24.06 2.03 -15.12
CA ALA A 227 -24.26 0.90 -14.23
C ALA A 227 -22.96 0.10 -14.10
N TRP A 228 -22.79 -0.55 -12.96
CA TRP A 228 -21.72 -1.53 -12.81
C TRP A 228 -22.07 -2.79 -13.57
N LEU A 229 -21.06 -3.45 -14.15
CA LEU A 229 -21.20 -4.66 -14.95
C LEU A 229 -20.41 -5.81 -14.32
N ILE A 230 -21.12 -6.85 -13.90
CA ILE A 230 -20.58 -8.12 -13.43
C ILE A 230 -20.53 -9.08 -14.62
N ARG A 231 -19.43 -9.82 -14.74
CA ARG A 231 -19.31 -10.94 -15.67
C ARG A 231 -18.92 -12.21 -14.93
N GLY A 232 -19.53 -13.32 -15.29
CA GLY A 232 -19.34 -14.60 -14.64
C GLY A 232 -19.88 -15.76 -15.44
N ASP A 233 -19.69 -16.97 -14.89
CA ASP A 233 -20.28 -18.17 -15.45
C ASP A 233 -21.78 -18.21 -15.12
N PRO A 234 -22.66 -18.49 -16.09
CA PRO A 234 -24.11 -18.64 -15.85
C PRO A 234 -24.42 -19.59 -14.70
N GLY A 235 -25.39 -19.24 -13.86
CA GLY A 235 -25.79 -19.98 -12.66
C GLY A 235 -24.88 -19.77 -11.44
N THR A 236 -23.78 -19.01 -11.55
CA THR A 236 -22.94 -18.65 -10.40
C THR A 236 -23.60 -17.54 -9.59
N TYR A 237 -23.64 -17.69 -8.26
CA TYR A 237 -24.11 -16.63 -7.36
C TYR A 237 -23.03 -15.58 -7.12
N TYR A 238 -23.42 -14.31 -7.15
CA TYR A 238 -22.58 -13.16 -6.82
C TYR A 238 -23.18 -12.38 -5.67
N ARG A 239 -22.35 -12.07 -4.66
CA ARG A 239 -22.70 -11.17 -3.57
C ARG A 239 -22.19 -9.77 -3.90
N VAL A 240 -23.11 -8.83 -4.10
CA VAL A 240 -22.85 -7.39 -4.19
C VAL A 240 -22.80 -6.81 -2.79
N GLU A 241 -21.80 -6.00 -2.51
CA GLU A 241 -21.56 -5.33 -1.24
C GLU A 241 -21.44 -3.83 -1.49
N PHE A 242 -22.36 -3.06 -0.93
CA PHE A 242 -22.33 -1.61 -0.95
C PHE A 242 -22.12 -1.07 0.45
N PHE A 243 -21.02 -0.34 0.61
CA PHE A 243 -20.61 0.24 1.88
C PHE A 243 -20.63 1.76 1.79
N VAL A 244 -21.35 2.39 2.72
CA VAL A 244 -21.63 3.83 2.66
C VAL A 244 -21.76 4.44 4.05
N PHE A 245 -21.24 5.67 4.19
CA PHE A 245 -21.40 6.51 5.38
C PHE A 245 -21.95 7.89 5.03
N GLU A 246 -22.86 8.38 5.87
CA GLU A 246 -23.79 9.49 5.62
C GLU A 246 -23.14 10.88 5.41
N SER A 247 -21.85 11.04 5.72
CA SER A 247 -21.17 12.35 5.71
C SER A 247 -19.81 12.29 5.03
N GLY A 248 -19.77 11.81 3.78
CA GLY A 248 -18.63 11.99 2.87
C GLY A 248 -17.37 11.18 3.19
N ALA A 249 -17.45 10.15 4.05
CA ALA A 249 -16.25 9.48 4.56
C ALA A 249 -15.69 8.40 3.63
N ARG A 250 -16.54 7.64 2.93
CA ARG A 250 -16.14 6.69 1.88
C ARG A 250 -17.39 5.98 1.38
N GLN A 251 -17.45 5.77 0.06
CA GLN A 251 -18.37 4.83 -0.55
C GLN A 251 -17.50 3.78 -1.24
N THR A 252 -17.82 2.51 -1.06
CA THR A 252 -17.16 1.43 -1.79
C THR A 252 -18.20 0.44 -2.26
N ILE A 253 -17.99 -0.05 -3.47
CA ILE A 253 -18.75 -1.13 -4.06
C ILE A 253 -17.82 -2.32 -4.28
N ASN A 254 -18.29 -3.50 -3.95
CA ASN A 254 -17.61 -4.75 -4.22
C ASN A 254 -18.63 -5.78 -4.72
N TRP A 255 -18.15 -6.75 -5.47
CA TRP A 255 -18.95 -7.92 -5.83
C TRP A 255 -18.04 -9.13 -5.97
N MET A 256 -18.46 -10.27 -5.46
CA MET A 256 -17.64 -11.48 -5.46
C MET A 256 -18.51 -12.70 -5.71
N ALA A 257 -17.97 -13.66 -6.45
CA ALA A 257 -18.61 -14.97 -6.60
C ALA A 257 -18.69 -15.64 -5.23
N VAL A 258 -19.88 -16.08 -4.87
CA VAL A 258 -20.11 -16.90 -3.68
C VAL A 258 -19.68 -18.31 -4.06
N LYS A 259 -18.69 -18.85 -3.36
CA LYS A 259 -18.32 -20.25 -3.51
C LYS A 259 -19.27 -21.08 -2.67
N ASP A 260 -19.83 -22.12 -3.28
CA ASP A 260 -20.45 -23.23 -2.58
C ASP A 260 -19.49 -23.88 -1.57
#